data_AF-A0A8T4TJZ2-F1
#
_entry.id   AF-A0A8T4TJZ2-F1
#
_cell.length_a   1.000
_cell.length_b   1.000
_cell.length_c   1.000
_cell.angle_alpha   90.00
_cell.angle_beta   90.00
_cell.angle_gamma   90.00
#
_symmetry.space_group_name_H-M   'P 1'
#
loop_
_entity.id
_entity.type
_entity.pdbx_description
1 polymer ?
#
loop_
_entity_poly.entity_id
_entity_poly.type
_entity_poly.pdbx_seq_one_letter_code
_entity_poly.pdbx_strand_id
1 'polypeptide(L)'
;MAEKIKQILIEEEMKNSYIDYAMSVITARALPDVNDGLKPVHRRILYAMLKGGLLHSKPFRKCARVVGDVLGRYHPHGDIAVYDSLVRMAQDFSLRYPLIKGQGNFGNVDGDSAAAMRYCITGDSLVVTEKGLLKINELSDKEDVEIKILSKDKKINTATKWFDSGNHPTLKITTNKGYSLTGSYNHPVLTLVKDEIGKPTFVWKLLEQLHEGDFVVMDRSPDELWSEDKLELSTYYPKFKKSANMKILPKYLGNSLAFILGSFISEGSFGINKIEFCNSDEEWITEFIKSWKEVFPDTTLHKFKRKPSSYGKKEYFRLECHSRYVLEFLRNIGLDNVKSPKRKIPATILQSPKEVVVTFLRSYFEGDGTITYSTKMIELGCCSMSEQLIDELQILLLRF
;
A
#
# COMPACT_ATOMS: atom_id res chain seq x y z
N MET A 1 -29.14 -25.36 -61.59
CA MET A 1 -27.82 -24.98 -62.15
C MET A 1 -26.77 -25.66 -61.30
N ALA A 2 -25.88 -26.47 -61.87
CA ALA A 2 -24.83 -27.14 -61.13
C ALA A 2 -23.79 -26.10 -60.65
N GLU A 3 -23.44 -26.10 -59.37
CA GLU A 3 -22.36 -25.27 -58.83
C GLU A 3 -21.05 -25.64 -59.54
N LYS A 4 -20.47 -24.69 -60.26
CA LYS A 4 -19.15 -24.81 -60.88
C LYS A 4 -18.09 -24.74 -59.78
N ILE A 5 -17.65 -25.90 -59.30
CA ILE A 5 -16.49 -25.99 -58.40
C ILE A 5 -15.24 -25.67 -59.23
N LYS A 6 -14.56 -24.56 -58.90
CA LYS A 6 -13.24 -24.22 -59.45
C LYS A 6 -12.17 -24.95 -58.64
N GLN A 7 -11.36 -25.78 -59.29
CA GLN A 7 -10.11 -26.24 -58.70
C GLN A 7 -9.09 -25.11 -58.74
N ILE A 8 -8.58 -24.74 -57.57
CA ILE A 8 -7.57 -23.69 -57.39
C ILE A 8 -6.40 -24.33 -56.64
N LEU A 9 -5.17 -23.98 -57.01
CA LEU A 9 -3.97 -24.40 -56.30
C LEU A 9 -3.96 -23.75 -54.90
N ILE A 10 -3.75 -24.56 -53.86
CA ILE A 10 -3.76 -24.09 -52.46
C ILE A 10 -2.76 -22.95 -52.25
N GLU A 11 -1.57 -23.03 -52.87
CA GLU A 11 -0.54 -21.99 -52.77
C GLU A 11 -1.01 -20.63 -53.31
N GLU A 12 -1.75 -20.64 -54.42
CA GLU A 12 -2.27 -19.43 -55.06
C GLU A 12 -3.41 -18.82 -54.23
N GLU A 13 -4.30 -19.67 -53.72
CA GLU A 13 -5.39 -19.26 -52.83
C GLU A 13 -4.87 -18.67 -51.50
N MET A 14 -3.86 -19.31 -50.89
CA MET A 14 -3.24 -18.81 -49.66
C MET A 14 -2.55 -17.46 -49.88
N LYS A 15 -1.86 -17.27 -51.02
CA LYS A 15 -1.21 -16.01 -51.35
C LYS A 15 -2.23 -14.88 -51.56
N ASN A 16 -3.29 -15.13 -52.31
CA ASN A 16 -4.35 -14.15 -52.54
C ASN A 16 -5.08 -13.82 -51.24
N SER A 17 -5.48 -14.83 -50.47
CA SER A 17 -6.13 -14.65 -49.16
C SER A 17 -5.24 -13.85 -48.18
N TYR A 18 -3.93 -14.09 -48.19
CA TYR A 18 -3.00 -13.33 -47.37
C TYR A 18 -2.93 -11.84 -47.79
N ILE A 19 -2.85 -11.57 -49.09
CA ILE A 19 -2.81 -10.20 -49.63
C ILE A 19 -4.13 -9.47 -49.33
N ASP A 20 -5.26 -10.12 -49.55
CA ASP A 20 -6.59 -9.55 -49.31
C ASP A 20 -6.80 -9.25 -47.82
N TYR A 21 -6.41 -10.18 -46.95
CA TYR A 21 -6.43 -9.96 -45.52
C TYR A 21 -5.50 -8.79 -45.12
N ALA A 22 -4.26 -8.77 -45.60
CA ALA A 22 -3.31 -7.70 -45.30
C ALA A 22 -3.82 -6.32 -45.77
N MET A 23 -4.35 -6.23 -46.99
CA MET A 23 -4.94 -5.00 -47.52
C MET A 23 -6.15 -4.54 -46.72
N SER A 24 -7.03 -5.47 -46.33
CA SER A 24 -8.18 -5.16 -45.47
C SER A 24 -7.74 -4.62 -44.10
N VAL A 25 -6.67 -5.17 -43.52
CA VAL A 25 -6.13 -4.73 -42.22
C VAL A 25 -5.52 -3.33 -42.33
N ILE A 26 -4.74 -3.07 -43.38
CA ILE A 26 -4.08 -1.77 -43.60
C ILE A 26 -5.13 -0.68 -43.81
N THR A 27 -6.09 -0.91 -44.70
CA THR A 27 -7.13 0.08 -45.01
C THR A 27 -8.10 0.28 -43.85
N ALA A 28 -8.51 -0.78 -43.15
CA ALA A 28 -9.50 -0.66 -42.07
C ALA A 28 -8.92 -0.19 -40.73
N ARG A 29 -7.59 -0.22 -40.53
CA ARG A 29 -6.98 0.07 -39.21
C ARG A 29 -5.78 1.00 -39.25
N ALA A 30 -4.93 0.92 -40.28
CA ALA A 30 -3.61 1.55 -40.26
C ALA A 30 -3.58 2.93 -40.92
N LEU A 31 -4.30 3.09 -42.04
CA LEU A 31 -4.30 4.34 -42.81
C LEU A 31 -5.25 5.39 -42.21
N PRO A 32 -4.82 6.66 -42.10
CA PRO A 32 -5.72 7.77 -41.85
C PRO A 32 -6.69 7.97 -43.02
N ASP A 33 -7.89 8.48 -42.73
CA ASP A 33 -8.83 8.87 -43.77
C ASP A 33 -8.42 10.21 -44.39
N VAL A 34 -8.60 10.34 -45.70
CA VAL A 34 -8.20 11.55 -46.45
C VAL A 34 -9.00 12.78 -46.03
N ASN A 35 -10.23 12.60 -45.55
CA ASN A 35 -11.14 13.70 -45.21
C ASN A 35 -10.73 14.42 -43.92
N ASP A 36 -10.25 13.67 -42.93
CA ASP A 36 -9.96 14.20 -41.59
C ASP A 36 -8.52 13.96 -41.11
N GLY A 37 -7.74 13.14 -41.83
CA GLY A 37 -6.38 12.77 -41.44
C GLY A 37 -6.33 11.90 -40.18
N LEU A 38 -7.45 11.33 -39.74
CA LEU A 38 -7.57 10.54 -38.52
C LEU A 38 -7.59 9.05 -38.80
N LYS A 39 -6.82 8.30 -38.00
CA LYS A 39 -6.93 6.84 -37.93
C LYS A 39 -8.30 6.44 -37.35
N PRO A 40 -8.84 5.26 -37.70
CA PRO A 40 -10.12 4.78 -37.18
C PRO A 40 -10.22 4.80 -35.64
N VAL A 41 -9.13 4.51 -34.92
CA VAL A 41 -9.11 4.55 -33.45
C VAL A 41 -9.26 5.98 -32.89
N HIS A 42 -8.64 6.99 -33.51
CA HIS A 42 -8.78 8.39 -33.10
C HIS A 42 -10.23 8.85 -33.23
N ARG A 43 -10.89 8.53 -34.36
CA ARG A 43 -12.32 8.83 -34.57
C ARG A 43 -13.21 8.19 -33.52
N ARG A 44 -12.98 6.91 -33.19
CA ARG A 44 -13.75 6.20 -32.16
C ARG A 44 -13.60 6.87 -30.79
N ILE A 45 -12.39 7.28 -30.42
CA ILE A 45 -12.13 7.99 -29.15
C ILE A 45 -12.86 9.34 -29.13
N LEU A 46 -12.67 10.19 -30.14
CA LEU A 46 -13.32 11.51 -30.21
C LEU A 46 -14.85 11.38 -30.22
N TYR A 47 -15.39 10.40 -30.95
CA TYR A 47 -16.83 10.15 -31.00
C TYR A 47 -17.38 9.67 -29.66
N ALA A 48 -16.67 8.77 -28.97
CA ALA A 48 -17.04 8.33 -27.63
C ALA A 48 -17.01 9.49 -26.63
N MET A 49 -15.98 10.34 -26.67
CA MET A 49 -15.89 11.55 -25.85
C MET A 49 -17.04 12.51 -26.12
N LEU A 50 -17.36 12.75 -27.40
CA LEU A 50 -18.49 13.59 -27.81
C LEU A 50 -19.82 13.04 -27.28
N LYS A 51 -20.08 11.74 -27.46
CA LYS A 51 -21.31 11.07 -26.96
C LYS A 51 -21.36 11.02 -25.44
N GLY A 52 -20.22 10.97 -24.76
CA GLY A 52 -20.08 11.06 -23.30
C GLY A 52 -20.20 12.49 -22.77
N GLY A 53 -20.37 13.50 -23.63
CA GLY A 53 -20.47 14.91 -23.25
C GLY A 53 -19.14 15.51 -22.75
N LEU A 54 -18.00 14.91 -23.10
CA LEU A 54 -16.66 15.34 -22.72
C LEU A 54 -16.16 16.44 -23.66
N LEU A 55 -16.81 17.60 -23.60
CA LEU A 55 -16.41 18.79 -24.34
C LEU A 55 -15.28 19.53 -23.61
N HIS A 56 -14.55 20.38 -24.34
CA HIS A 56 -13.42 21.16 -23.82
C HIS A 56 -13.76 22.05 -22.61
N SER A 57 -15.04 22.38 -22.41
CA SER A 57 -15.54 23.23 -21.31
C SER A 57 -15.95 22.43 -20.06
N LYS A 58 -15.86 21.10 -20.09
CA LYS A 58 -16.27 20.23 -18.97
C LYS A 58 -15.07 19.83 -18.11
N PRO A 59 -15.30 19.48 -16.83
CA PRO A 59 -14.25 18.95 -15.95
C PRO A 59 -13.59 17.70 -16.54
N PHE A 60 -12.29 17.54 -16.28
CA PHE A 60 -11.55 16.35 -16.70
C PHE A 60 -12.16 15.07 -16.14
N ARG A 61 -12.08 14.01 -16.94
CA ARG A 61 -12.48 12.64 -16.56
C ARG A 61 -11.31 11.69 -16.77
N LYS A 62 -11.27 10.61 -15.99
CA LYS A 62 -10.23 9.59 -16.09
C LYS A 62 -10.23 8.97 -17.50
N CYS A 63 -9.03 8.77 -18.06
CA CYS A 63 -8.83 8.05 -19.33
C CYS A 63 -9.54 6.69 -19.32
N ALA A 64 -9.60 6.05 -18.14
CA ALA A 64 -10.32 4.82 -17.85
C ALA A 64 -11.77 4.76 -18.30
N ARG A 65 -12.47 5.89 -18.21
CA ARG A 65 -13.87 5.98 -18.60
C ARG A 65 -14.00 6.03 -20.12
N VAL A 66 -13.19 6.86 -20.76
CA VAL A 66 -13.21 7.04 -22.22
C VAL A 66 -12.85 5.73 -22.92
N VAL A 67 -11.78 5.07 -22.48
CA VAL A 67 -11.37 3.77 -23.05
C VAL A 67 -12.46 2.71 -22.84
N GLY A 68 -13.07 2.66 -21.66
CA GLY A 68 -14.21 1.77 -21.39
C GLY A 68 -15.40 2.01 -22.32
N ASP A 69 -15.77 3.27 -22.54
CA ASP A 69 -16.86 3.66 -23.46
C ASP A 69 -16.56 3.29 -24.91
N VAL A 70 -15.29 3.42 -25.33
CA VAL A 70 -14.83 3.03 -26.67
C VAL A 70 -14.91 1.51 -26.86
N LEU A 71 -14.41 0.74 -25.89
CA LEU A 71 -14.43 -0.73 -25.96
C LEU A 71 -15.85 -1.28 -25.93
N GLY A 72 -16.71 -0.73 -25.06
CA GLY A 72 -18.08 -1.22 -24.91
C GLY A 72 -18.97 -0.98 -26.13
N ARG A 73 -18.62 -0.01 -27.00
CA ARG A 73 -19.53 0.45 -28.08
C ARG A 73 -18.92 0.46 -29.47
N TYR A 74 -17.62 0.70 -29.60
CA TYR A 74 -17.02 1.11 -30.87
C TYR A 74 -15.72 0.36 -31.23
N HIS A 75 -15.12 -0.38 -30.30
CA HIS A 75 -13.83 -1.03 -30.53
C HIS A 75 -13.87 -2.50 -30.08
N PRO A 76 -13.68 -3.47 -31.01
CA PRO A 76 -13.81 -4.89 -30.71
C PRO A 76 -12.54 -5.54 -30.12
N HIS A 77 -11.45 -4.77 -29.94
CA HIS A 77 -10.12 -5.27 -29.55
C HIS A 77 -9.64 -4.67 -28.23
N GLY A 78 -8.41 -5.00 -27.81
CA GLY A 78 -7.83 -4.65 -26.51
C GLY A 78 -7.79 -3.15 -26.17
N ASP A 79 -7.84 -2.88 -24.87
CA ASP A 79 -7.83 -1.56 -24.24
C ASP A 79 -6.53 -0.78 -24.46
N ILE A 80 -5.39 -1.48 -24.49
CA ILE A 80 -4.05 -0.90 -24.68
C ILE A 80 -4.00 -0.02 -25.94
N ALA A 81 -4.48 -0.51 -27.08
CA ALA A 81 -4.42 0.23 -28.34
C ALA A 81 -5.25 1.52 -28.30
N VAL A 82 -6.38 1.50 -27.59
CA VAL A 82 -7.25 2.66 -27.41
C VAL A 82 -6.61 3.67 -26.46
N TYR A 83 -6.05 3.18 -25.35
CA TYR A 83 -5.39 4.00 -24.35
C TYR A 83 -4.14 4.69 -24.92
N ASP A 84 -3.25 3.96 -25.61
CA ASP A 84 -2.06 4.53 -26.25
C ASP A 84 -2.42 5.60 -27.27
N SER A 85 -3.47 5.35 -28.05
CA SER A 85 -3.98 6.33 -29.02
C SER A 85 -4.51 7.58 -28.32
N LEU A 86 -5.25 7.42 -27.21
CA LEU A 86 -5.76 8.53 -26.40
C LEU A 86 -4.61 9.34 -25.79
N VAL A 87 -3.57 8.67 -25.30
CA VAL A 87 -2.36 9.31 -24.77
C VAL A 87 -1.67 10.15 -25.84
N ARG A 88 -1.41 9.57 -27.02
CA ARG A 88 -0.77 10.28 -28.14
C ARG A 88 -1.57 11.49 -28.61
N MET A 89 -2.90 11.40 -28.57
CA MET A 89 -3.78 12.52 -28.90
C MET A 89 -3.70 13.69 -27.89
N ALA A 90 -3.19 13.44 -26.68
CA ALA A 90 -3.00 14.44 -25.63
C ALA A 90 -1.55 14.95 -25.53
N GLN A 91 -0.57 14.26 -26.14
CA GLN A 91 0.82 14.68 -26.20
C GLN A 91 1.02 15.79 -27.25
N ASP A 92 1.70 16.86 -26.89
CA ASP A 92 2.04 17.99 -27.78
C ASP A 92 3.17 17.68 -28.77
N PHE A 93 3.94 16.61 -28.52
CA PHE A 93 5.03 16.15 -29.38
C PHE A 93 4.68 14.95 -30.27
N SER A 94 3.56 14.24 -30.04
CA SER A 94 3.24 13.02 -30.80
C SER A 94 2.50 13.27 -32.10
N LEU A 95 1.58 14.25 -32.11
CA LEU A 95 0.81 14.65 -33.27
C LEU A 95 1.11 16.10 -33.59
N ARG A 96 0.92 16.51 -34.86
CA ARG A 96 1.08 17.92 -35.27
C ARG A 96 0.20 18.87 -34.44
N TYR A 97 -0.99 18.40 -34.07
CA TYR A 97 -1.92 19.13 -33.20
C TYR A 97 -2.50 18.16 -32.17
N PRO A 98 -2.46 18.51 -30.86
CA PRO A 98 -3.14 17.72 -29.84
C PRO A 98 -4.65 17.83 -30.05
N LEU A 99 -5.31 16.67 -30.09
CA LEU A 99 -6.76 16.56 -30.32
C LEU A 99 -7.54 16.47 -29.02
N ILE A 100 -6.87 16.10 -27.92
CA ILE A 100 -7.44 15.95 -26.57
C ILE A 100 -6.62 16.79 -25.61
N LYS A 101 -7.31 17.44 -24.66
CA LYS A 101 -6.63 18.09 -23.53
C LYS A 101 -6.51 17.10 -22.37
N GLY A 102 -5.28 16.73 -22.01
CA GLY A 102 -4.99 15.87 -20.87
C GLY A 102 -4.78 16.63 -19.56
N GLN A 103 -5.01 15.97 -18.43
CA GLN A 103 -4.55 16.38 -17.10
C GLN A 103 -3.82 15.20 -16.44
N GLY A 104 -2.56 15.38 -16.05
CA GLY A 104 -1.71 14.33 -15.49
C GLY A 104 -0.48 14.05 -16.35
N ASN A 105 0.19 12.92 -16.09
CA ASN A 105 1.39 12.50 -16.82
C ASN A 105 1.01 11.68 -18.08
N PHE A 106 1.24 12.26 -19.26
CA PHE A 106 1.06 11.61 -20.55
C PHE A 106 2.40 11.22 -21.20
N GLY A 107 3.50 11.19 -20.45
CA GLY A 107 4.85 10.92 -20.92
C GLY A 107 5.58 12.15 -21.44
N ASN A 108 6.85 12.00 -21.81
CA ASN A 108 7.69 13.06 -22.37
C ASN A 108 8.50 12.58 -23.60
N VAL A 109 9.22 13.52 -24.22
CA VAL A 109 10.11 13.24 -25.37
C VAL A 109 11.34 12.43 -24.94
N ASP A 110 11.77 12.59 -23.69
CA ASP A 110 12.97 11.97 -23.12
C ASP A 110 12.80 10.48 -22.74
N GLY A 111 11.60 9.91 -22.96
CA GLY A 111 11.34 8.48 -22.84
C GLY A 111 10.52 8.04 -21.63
N ASP A 112 10.06 8.97 -20.77
CA ASP A 112 9.12 8.65 -19.72
C ASP A 112 7.77 8.24 -20.32
N SER A 113 7.31 7.05 -19.94
CA SER A 113 6.02 6.52 -20.38
C SER A 113 4.85 7.25 -19.73
N ALA A 114 3.70 7.25 -20.42
CA ALA A 114 2.46 7.77 -19.85
C ALA A 114 1.99 6.93 -18.66
N ALA A 115 1.41 7.59 -17.65
CA ALA A 115 0.93 6.90 -16.45
C ALA A 115 -0.27 6.02 -16.79
N ALA A 116 -0.16 4.71 -16.53
CA ALA A 116 -1.16 3.72 -16.93
C ALA A 116 -2.60 4.13 -16.55
N MET A 117 -3.55 3.76 -17.40
CA MET A 117 -4.96 4.14 -17.26
C MET A 117 -5.59 3.78 -15.92
N ARG A 118 -5.16 2.64 -15.36
CA ARG A 118 -5.54 2.09 -14.06
C ARG A 118 -4.35 1.29 -13.55
N TYR A 119 -3.85 1.60 -12.37
CA TYR A 119 -2.87 0.76 -11.70
C TYR A 119 -3.14 0.80 -10.21
N CYS A 120 -3.01 -0.35 -9.57
CA CYS A 120 -3.38 -0.52 -8.16
C CYS A 120 -2.34 -1.37 -7.43
N ILE A 121 -2.25 -1.16 -6.13
CA ILE A 121 -1.57 -2.04 -5.19
C ILE A 121 -2.62 -2.84 -4.43
N THR A 122 -2.23 -3.91 -3.76
CA THR A 122 -3.15 -4.69 -2.94
C THR A 122 -3.65 -3.90 -1.73
N GLY A 123 -4.88 -4.20 -1.31
CA GLY A 123 -5.58 -3.44 -0.25
C GLY A 123 -4.84 -3.37 1.09
N ASP A 124 -4.04 -4.38 1.40
CA ASP A 124 -3.22 -4.50 2.62
C ASP A 124 -1.94 -3.64 2.60
N SER A 125 -1.59 -3.05 1.46
CA SER A 125 -0.41 -2.18 1.33
C SER A 125 -0.54 -0.95 2.22
N LEU A 126 0.48 -0.70 3.04
CA LEU A 126 0.56 0.48 3.90
C LEU A 126 0.98 1.72 3.11
N VAL A 127 0.26 2.82 3.33
CA VAL A 127 0.51 4.13 2.71
C VAL A 127 0.70 5.17 3.81
N VAL A 128 1.70 6.03 3.64
CA VAL A 128 1.98 7.15 4.54
C VAL A 128 0.99 8.28 4.29
N THR A 129 0.23 8.67 5.31
CA THR A 129 -0.80 9.70 5.25
C THR A 129 -0.68 10.69 6.42
N GLU A 130 -1.45 11.80 6.39
CA GLU A 130 -1.59 12.69 7.56
C GLU A 130 -2.24 12.03 8.77
N LYS A 131 -2.80 10.83 8.64
CA LYS A 131 -3.34 10.03 9.74
C LYS A 131 -2.38 8.89 10.15
N GLY A 132 -1.11 8.98 9.76
CA GLY A 132 -0.13 7.92 9.95
C GLY A 132 -0.15 6.87 8.83
N LEU A 133 0.32 5.65 9.14
CA LEU A 133 0.30 4.53 8.20
C LEU A 133 -1.08 3.89 8.17
N LEU A 134 -1.69 3.87 6.99
CA LEU A 134 -3.00 3.26 6.74
C LEU A 134 -2.90 2.24 5.62
N LYS A 135 -3.67 1.17 5.73
CA LYS A 135 -3.86 0.26 4.60
C LYS A 135 -4.65 0.98 3.52
N ILE A 136 -4.26 0.81 2.26
CA ILE A 136 -4.87 1.55 1.15
C ILE A 136 -6.38 1.28 1.01
N ASN A 137 -6.85 0.09 1.39
CA ASN A 137 -8.27 -0.27 1.40
C ASN A 137 -9.07 0.37 2.55
N GLU A 138 -8.41 0.85 3.60
CA GLU A 138 -9.04 1.53 4.75
C GLU A 138 -9.12 3.05 4.56
N LEU A 139 -8.55 3.58 3.46
CA LEU A 139 -8.51 5.03 3.21
C LEU A 139 -9.90 5.64 2.94
N SER A 140 -10.74 4.95 2.17
CA SER A 140 -12.07 5.43 1.79
C SER A 140 -12.87 4.33 1.08
N ASP A 141 -14.19 4.39 1.20
CA ASP A 141 -15.13 3.62 0.35
C ASP A 141 -15.76 4.50 -0.75
N LYS A 142 -15.38 5.78 -0.81
CA LYS A 142 -15.90 6.79 -1.73
C LYS A 142 -14.85 7.21 -2.73
N GLU A 143 -15.27 7.50 -3.96
CA GLU A 143 -14.35 7.96 -5.02
C GLU A 143 -13.72 9.32 -4.68
N ASP A 144 -14.49 10.25 -4.12
CA ASP A 144 -13.98 11.54 -3.68
C ASP A 144 -13.37 11.42 -2.28
N VAL A 145 -12.11 11.83 -2.15
CA VAL A 145 -11.37 11.86 -0.89
C VAL A 145 -10.58 13.16 -0.79
N GLU A 146 -10.21 13.53 0.42
CA GLU A 146 -9.27 14.61 0.67
C GLU A 146 -8.33 14.11 1.77
N ILE A 147 -7.17 13.58 1.36
CA ILE A 147 -6.19 13.04 2.29
C ILE A 147 -4.78 13.40 1.83
N LYS A 148 -3.97 13.93 2.73
CA LYS A 148 -2.56 14.20 2.43
C LYS A 148 -1.76 12.90 2.48
N ILE A 149 -0.91 12.71 1.48
CA ILE A 149 -0.03 11.55 1.31
C ILE A 149 1.41 12.02 1.09
N LEU A 150 2.37 11.21 1.53
CA LEU A 150 3.78 11.46 1.26
C LEU A 150 4.16 10.88 -0.10
N SER A 151 4.61 11.72 -1.02
CA SER A 151 5.04 11.33 -2.37
C SER A 151 6.57 11.34 -2.51
N LYS A 152 7.05 10.94 -3.69
CA LYS A 152 8.46 11.04 -4.08
C LYS A 152 9.04 12.43 -3.74
N ASP A 153 10.30 12.45 -3.32
CA ASP A 153 11.05 13.66 -2.93
C ASP A 153 10.43 14.38 -1.72
N LYS A 154 9.78 13.63 -0.82
CA LYS A 154 9.11 14.11 0.40
C LYS A 154 8.03 15.17 0.18
N LYS A 155 7.51 15.27 -1.04
CA LYS A 155 6.41 16.19 -1.34
C LYS A 155 5.11 15.67 -0.76
N ILE A 156 4.49 16.47 0.10
CA ILE A 156 3.15 16.21 0.60
C ILE A 156 2.15 16.65 -0.48
N ASN A 157 1.38 15.69 -0.99
CA ASN A 157 0.32 15.95 -1.97
C ASN A 157 -1.03 15.57 -1.39
N THR A 158 -2.10 16.21 -1.85
CA THR A 158 -3.47 15.83 -1.49
C THR A 158 -4.03 14.86 -2.53
N ALA A 159 -4.33 13.63 -2.10
CA ALA A 159 -5.12 12.71 -2.90
C ALA A 159 -6.57 13.19 -2.92
N THR A 160 -7.10 13.41 -4.12
CA THR A 160 -8.49 13.88 -4.35
C THR A 160 -9.43 12.76 -4.80
N LYS A 161 -8.85 11.61 -5.17
CA LYS A 161 -9.57 10.47 -5.73
C LYS A 161 -9.07 9.17 -5.12
N TRP A 162 -10.00 8.31 -4.75
CA TRP A 162 -9.77 6.92 -4.39
C TRP A 162 -10.40 6.02 -5.47
N PHE A 163 -9.77 4.88 -5.74
CA PHE A 163 -10.21 3.97 -6.78
C PHE A 163 -9.96 2.53 -6.37
N ASP A 164 -11.03 1.74 -6.36
CA ASP A 164 -10.98 0.29 -6.27
C ASP A 164 -11.19 -0.29 -7.67
N SER A 165 -10.19 -1.03 -8.15
CA SER A 165 -10.25 -1.70 -9.44
C SER A 165 -11.02 -3.01 -9.37
N GLY A 166 -11.31 -3.52 -8.17
CA GLY A 166 -11.83 -4.87 -7.93
C GLY A 166 -10.73 -5.92 -7.97
N ASN A 167 -11.12 -7.18 -8.19
CA ASN A 167 -10.19 -8.32 -8.16
C ASN A 167 -9.48 -8.49 -9.50
N HIS A 168 -8.15 -8.49 -9.47
CA HIS A 168 -7.27 -8.71 -10.62
C HIS A 168 -6.14 -9.67 -10.24
N PRO A 169 -5.54 -10.37 -11.21
CA PRO A 169 -4.27 -11.02 -10.97
C PRO A 169 -3.19 -9.98 -10.64
N THR A 170 -2.31 -10.32 -9.69
CA THR A 170 -1.30 -9.41 -9.15
C THR A 170 0.10 -10.03 -9.22
N LEU A 171 1.12 -9.19 -9.25
CA LEU A 171 2.52 -9.59 -9.04
C LEU A 171 2.99 -9.08 -7.68
N LYS A 172 3.71 -9.94 -6.95
CA LYS A 172 4.49 -9.57 -5.77
C LYS A 172 5.96 -9.53 -6.14
N ILE A 173 6.60 -8.38 -5.95
CA ILE A 173 8.06 -8.27 -6.02
C ILE A 173 8.62 -8.29 -4.60
N THR A 174 9.80 -8.87 -4.42
CA THR A 174 10.50 -8.90 -3.12
C THR A 174 11.97 -8.59 -3.36
N THR A 175 12.48 -7.63 -2.61
CA THR A 175 13.89 -7.24 -2.65
C THR A 175 14.74 -8.24 -1.87
N ASN A 176 16.04 -8.30 -2.15
CA ASN A 176 16.99 -9.09 -1.35
C ASN A 176 17.12 -8.62 0.12
N LYS A 177 16.49 -7.48 0.47
CA LYS A 177 16.42 -6.95 1.85
C LYS A 177 15.09 -7.28 2.55
N GLY A 178 14.19 -8.02 1.91
CA GLY A 178 12.92 -8.45 2.51
C GLY A 178 11.73 -7.53 2.22
N TYR A 179 11.96 -6.30 1.74
CA TYR A 179 10.86 -5.42 1.34
C TYR A 179 10.09 -6.00 0.17
N SER A 180 8.76 -5.90 0.21
CA SER A 180 7.90 -6.38 -0.87
C SER A 180 6.81 -5.40 -1.22
N LEU A 181 6.34 -5.49 -2.47
CA LEU A 181 5.22 -4.72 -3.00
C LEU A 181 4.38 -5.66 -3.86
N THR A 182 3.06 -5.61 -3.69
CA THR A 182 2.12 -6.40 -4.49
C THR A 182 1.14 -5.48 -5.20
N GLY A 183 0.96 -5.66 -6.51
CA GLY A 183 0.06 -4.81 -7.30
C GLY A 183 -0.29 -5.40 -8.66
N SER A 184 -1.08 -4.65 -9.43
CA SER A 184 -1.43 -5.01 -10.81
C SER A 184 -0.19 -5.03 -11.71
N TYR A 185 -0.22 -5.82 -12.78
CA TYR A 185 0.89 -5.95 -13.75
C TYR A 185 1.45 -4.60 -14.23
N ASN A 186 0.56 -3.64 -14.44
CA ASN A 186 0.87 -2.30 -14.92
C ASN A 186 1.11 -1.26 -13.80
N HIS A 187 1.33 -1.70 -12.56
CA HIS A 187 1.71 -0.78 -11.47
C HIS A 187 3.13 -0.27 -11.68
N PRO A 188 3.35 1.06 -11.78
CA PRO A 188 4.67 1.61 -12.01
C PRO A 188 5.50 1.63 -10.73
N VAL A 189 6.74 1.15 -10.82
CA VAL A 189 7.75 1.20 -9.76
C VAL A 189 8.97 1.93 -10.30
N LEU A 190 9.55 2.81 -9.48
CA LEU A 190 10.75 3.54 -9.86
C LEU A 190 11.96 2.62 -9.76
N THR A 191 12.74 2.54 -10.82
CA THR A 191 13.94 1.69 -10.90
C THR A 191 15.19 2.51 -11.17
N LEU A 192 16.34 1.94 -10.83
CA LEU A 192 17.64 2.48 -11.19
C LEU A 192 18.24 1.64 -12.31
N VAL A 193 18.41 2.25 -13.48
CA VAL A 193 19.02 1.61 -14.65
C VAL A 193 20.28 2.36 -15.05
N LYS A 194 21.14 1.72 -15.84
CA LYS A 194 22.28 2.39 -16.47
C LYS A 194 21.86 2.87 -17.86
N ASP A 195 22.12 4.13 -18.17
CA ASP A 195 21.93 4.67 -19.52
C ASP A 195 22.96 4.11 -20.51
N GLU A 196 22.88 4.53 -21.78
CA GLU A 196 23.78 4.08 -22.86
C GLU A 196 25.28 4.35 -22.56
N ILE A 197 25.57 5.31 -21.68
CA ILE A 197 26.92 5.73 -21.28
C ILE A 197 27.32 5.08 -19.93
N GLY A 198 26.45 4.23 -19.36
CA GLY A 198 26.67 3.52 -18.11
C GLY A 198 26.35 4.33 -16.85
N LYS A 199 25.79 5.54 -16.98
CA LYS A 199 25.44 6.39 -15.85
C LYS A 199 24.12 5.93 -15.21
N PRO A 200 24.03 5.86 -13.87
CA PRO A 200 22.80 5.50 -13.18
C PRO A 200 21.74 6.60 -13.38
N THR A 201 20.56 6.20 -13.88
CA THR A 201 19.39 7.06 -14.08
C THR A 201 18.13 6.38 -13.55
N PHE A 202 17.15 7.19 -13.15
CA PHE A 202 15.87 6.70 -12.67
C PHE A 202 14.89 6.53 -13.81
N VAL A 203 14.26 5.35 -13.88
CA VAL A 203 13.26 5.03 -14.91
C VAL A 203 12.09 4.31 -14.27
N TRP A 204 10.87 4.72 -14.62
CA TRP A 204 9.66 4.00 -14.22
C TRP A 204 9.50 2.73 -15.05
N LYS A 205 9.42 1.57 -14.39
CA LYS A 205 9.07 0.28 -15.01
C LYS A 205 7.75 -0.20 -14.44
N LEU A 206 6.97 -0.91 -15.24
CA LEU A 206 5.77 -1.62 -14.75
C LEU A 206 6.19 -2.88 -13.99
N LEU A 207 5.37 -3.34 -13.03
CA LEU A 207 5.65 -4.57 -12.28
C LEU A 207 5.91 -5.78 -13.20
N GLU A 208 5.19 -5.90 -14.32
CA GLU A 208 5.38 -6.98 -15.30
C GLU A 208 6.70 -6.89 -16.09
N GLN A 209 7.36 -5.74 -16.09
CA GLN A 209 8.63 -5.50 -16.77
C GLN A 209 9.85 -5.74 -15.87
N LEU A 210 9.62 -6.00 -14.58
CA LEU A 210 10.69 -6.25 -13.62
C LEU A 210 11.19 -7.68 -13.71
N HIS A 211 12.49 -7.83 -13.65
CA HIS A 211 13.18 -9.12 -13.63
C HIS A 211 14.05 -9.25 -12.39
N GLU A 212 14.38 -10.49 -12.00
CA GLU A 212 15.35 -10.72 -10.94
C GLU A 212 16.68 -10.02 -11.26
N GLY A 213 17.20 -9.26 -10.28
CA GLY A 213 18.40 -8.45 -10.45
C GLY A 213 18.15 -6.99 -10.83
N ASP A 214 16.91 -6.60 -11.18
CA ASP A 214 16.54 -5.19 -11.31
C ASP A 214 16.67 -4.45 -9.97
N PHE A 215 17.09 -3.18 -10.03
CA PHE A 215 17.21 -2.32 -8.86
C PHE A 215 15.96 -1.44 -8.73
N VAL A 216 15.18 -1.65 -7.68
CA VAL A 216 14.06 -0.77 -7.31
C VAL A 216 14.54 0.34 -6.37
N VAL A 217 13.98 1.53 -6.52
CA VAL A 217 14.31 2.68 -5.68
C VAL A 217 13.51 2.61 -4.39
N MET A 218 14.21 2.74 -3.26
CA MET A 218 13.60 2.89 -1.94
C MET A 218 14.07 4.20 -1.33
N ASP A 219 13.13 4.98 -0.82
CA ASP A 219 13.44 6.15 0.00
C ASP A 219 13.85 5.69 1.40
N ARG A 220 14.98 6.19 1.89
CA ARG A 220 15.52 5.91 3.23
C ARG A 220 15.69 7.19 4.06
N SER A 221 15.15 8.30 3.57
CA SER A 221 15.17 9.56 4.31
C SER A 221 14.03 9.56 5.33
N PRO A 222 14.19 10.21 6.49
CA PRO A 222 13.14 10.29 7.51
C PRO A 222 11.85 10.88 6.93
N ASP A 223 10.70 10.36 7.36
CA ASP A 223 9.40 10.91 6.94
C ASP A 223 9.08 12.21 7.66
N GLU A 224 8.56 13.18 6.90
CA GLU A 224 8.06 14.45 7.42
C GLU A 224 6.56 14.39 7.77
N LEU A 225 5.79 13.53 7.09
CA LEU A 225 4.34 13.42 7.29
C LEU A 225 4.03 12.37 8.38
N TRP A 226 3.60 12.85 9.55
CA TRP A 226 3.10 12.04 10.66
C TRP A 226 1.70 12.49 11.08
N SER A 227 0.99 11.65 11.83
CA SER A 227 -0.25 12.11 12.47
C SER A 227 0.05 13.20 13.48
N GLU A 228 -0.58 14.36 13.33
CA GLU A 228 -0.52 15.43 14.32
C GLU A 228 -1.51 15.19 15.47
N ASP A 229 -2.64 14.56 15.15
CA ASP A 229 -3.72 14.34 16.10
C ASP A 229 -3.37 13.19 17.06
N LYS A 230 -3.59 13.46 18.35
CA LYS A 230 -3.63 12.40 19.36
C LYS A 230 -4.88 11.58 19.13
N LEU A 231 -4.71 10.30 18.81
CA LEU A 231 -5.80 9.37 18.58
C LEU A 231 -6.73 9.31 19.80
N GLU A 232 -7.99 9.72 19.61
CA GLU A 232 -9.01 9.66 20.66
C GLU A 232 -9.51 8.22 20.82
N LEU A 233 -9.40 7.70 22.04
CA LEU A 233 -9.67 6.30 22.35
C LEU A 233 -11.12 6.04 22.81
N SER A 234 -11.94 7.07 22.93
CA SER A 234 -13.33 6.98 23.40
C SER A 234 -14.19 6.05 22.55
N THR A 235 -13.92 5.97 21.24
CA THR A 235 -14.59 5.05 20.30
C THR A 235 -14.26 3.57 20.56
N TYR A 236 -13.15 3.29 21.24
CA TYR A 236 -12.69 1.94 21.59
C TYR A 236 -13.15 1.52 23.00
N TYR A 237 -13.92 2.34 23.70
CA TYR A 237 -14.38 2.02 25.05
C TYR A 237 -15.36 0.83 25.01
N PRO A 238 -15.24 -0.13 25.94
CA PRO A 238 -16.11 -1.30 25.96
C PRO A 238 -17.59 -0.94 26.16
N LYS A 239 -18.46 -1.49 25.32
CA LYS A 239 -19.92 -1.29 25.38
C LYS A 239 -20.57 -2.33 26.31
N PHE A 240 -20.53 -2.13 27.62
CA PHE A 240 -21.21 -3.01 28.58
C PHE A 240 -22.64 -2.54 28.93
N LYS A 241 -23.61 -3.45 28.98
CA LYS A 241 -25.03 -3.17 29.31
C LYS A 241 -25.30 -2.88 30.80
N LYS A 242 -24.37 -3.20 31.71
CA LYS A 242 -24.50 -2.98 33.16
C LYS A 242 -23.29 -2.20 33.68
N SER A 243 -23.52 -1.27 34.61
CA SER A 243 -22.54 -0.40 35.28
C SER A 243 -21.49 -1.12 36.17
N ALA A 244 -21.46 -2.46 36.16
CA ALA A 244 -20.63 -3.20 37.10
C ALA A 244 -19.14 -3.10 36.71
N ASN A 245 -18.38 -2.36 37.52
CA ASN A 245 -16.92 -2.24 37.50
C ASN A 245 -16.30 -1.56 36.26
N MET A 246 -16.91 -0.47 35.80
CA MET A 246 -16.22 0.45 34.88
C MET A 246 -14.92 0.94 35.52
N LYS A 247 -13.87 1.05 34.70
CA LYS A 247 -12.55 1.56 35.11
C LYS A 247 -12.25 2.87 34.41
N ILE A 248 -11.35 3.65 34.99
CA ILE A 248 -10.80 4.84 34.35
C ILE A 248 -9.95 4.37 33.15
N LEU A 249 -10.30 4.84 31.97
CA LEU A 249 -9.59 4.56 30.72
C LEU A 249 -8.96 5.85 30.18
N PRO A 250 -7.81 5.75 29.50
CA PRO A 250 -7.14 6.90 28.89
C PRO A 250 -7.95 7.44 27.72
N LYS A 251 -8.14 8.76 27.67
CA LYS A 251 -8.84 9.43 26.55
C LYS A 251 -8.03 9.41 25.25
N TYR A 252 -6.70 9.43 25.35
CA TYR A 252 -5.79 9.49 24.21
C TYR A 252 -4.69 8.44 24.33
N LEU A 253 -4.16 8.00 23.17
CA LEU A 253 -2.98 7.14 23.12
C LEU A 253 -1.70 7.97 23.36
N GLY A 254 -1.20 7.94 24.59
CA GLY A 254 0.05 8.60 24.99
C GLY A 254 1.22 7.62 25.16
N ASN A 255 2.39 8.15 25.53
CA ASN A 255 3.64 7.39 25.66
C ASN A 255 3.53 6.23 26.66
N SER A 256 2.88 6.42 27.82
CA SER A 256 2.73 5.35 28.82
C SER A 256 1.86 4.20 28.33
N LEU A 257 0.82 4.45 27.53
CA LEU A 257 0.03 3.39 26.91
C LEU A 257 0.80 2.73 25.75
N ALA A 258 1.52 3.51 24.94
CA ALA A 258 2.36 2.97 23.88
C ALA A 258 3.47 2.06 24.41
N PHE A 259 4.07 2.41 25.56
CA PHE A 259 5.00 1.55 26.28
C PHE A 259 4.33 0.22 26.69
N ILE A 260 3.14 0.25 27.28
CA ILE A 260 2.39 -0.97 27.64
C ILE A 260 2.07 -1.82 26.39
N LEU A 261 1.71 -1.20 25.27
CA LEU A 261 1.43 -1.89 24.01
C LEU A 261 2.70 -2.55 23.44
N GLY A 262 3.84 -1.85 23.42
CA GLY A 262 5.12 -2.40 22.96
C GLY A 262 5.58 -3.56 23.83
N SER A 263 5.52 -3.37 25.15
CA SER A 263 5.77 -4.39 26.17
C SER A 263 4.90 -5.63 26.01
N PHE A 264 3.65 -5.47 25.56
CA PHE A 264 2.76 -6.59 25.34
C PHE A 264 3.15 -7.41 24.10
N ILE A 265 3.50 -6.72 23.02
CA ILE A 265 3.86 -7.38 21.76
C ILE A 265 5.19 -8.15 21.88
N SER A 266 6.11 -7.69 22.73
CA SER A 266 7.34 -8.42 23.09
C SER A 266 7.08 -9.49 24.16
N GLU A 267 6.77 -9.08 25.39
CA GLU A 267 6.82 -9.92 26.60
C GLU A 267 5.44 -10.34 27.14
N GLY A 268 4.37 -9.92 26.46
CA GLY A 268 3.00 -10.13 26.90
C GLY A 268 2.37 -11.44 26.43
N SER A 269 1.37 -11.90 27.17
CA SER A 269 0.47 -12.97 26.77
C SER A 269 -0.97 -12.60 27.15
N PHE A 270 -1.90 -12.76 26.22
CA PHE A 270 -3.32 -12.52 26.46
C PHE A 270 -4.02 -13.85 26.72
N GLY A 271 -4.55 -14.03 27.92
CA GLY A 271 -5.43 -15.16 28.26
C GLY A 271 -6.92 -14.80 28.09
N ILE A 272 -7.79 -15.77 28.35
CA ILE A 272 -9.24 -15.56 28.22
C ILE A 272 -9.74 -14.43 29.17
N ASN A 273 -9.28 -14.46 30.43
CA ASN A 273 -9.74 -13.56 31.50
C ASN A 273 -8.61 -12.74 32.15
N LYS A 274 -7.42 -12.77 31.57
CA LYS A 274 -6.26 -12.04 32.10
C LYS A 274 -5.29 -11.65 31.00
N ILE A 275 -4.53 -10.60 31.26
CA ILE A 275 -3.32 -10.26 30.51
C ILE A 275 -2.13 -10.42 31.45
N GLU A 276 -1.06 -11.03 30.97
CA GLU A 276 0.15 -11.26 31.74
C GLU A 276 1.38 -10.77 31.00
N PHE A 277 2.34 -10.24 31.76
CA PHE A 277 3.65 -9.78 31.27
C PHE A 277 4.72 -10.44 32.13
N CYS A 278 5.78 -10.94 31.51
CA CYS A 278 6.88 -11.57 32.22
C CYS A 278 8.19 -10.86 31.88
N ASN A 279 8.97 -10.45 32.88
CA ASN A 279 10.31 -9.94 32.64
C ASN A 279 11.21 -10.23 33.85
N SER A 280 12.51 -10.44 33.63
CA SER A 280 13.50 -10.64 34.70
C SER A 280 14.15 -9.34 35.18
N ASP A 281 14.04 -8.26 34.41
CA ASP A 281 14.60 -6.95 34.74
C ASP A 281 13.70 -6.20 35.74
N GLU A 282 14.26 -5.81 36.88
CA GLU A 282 13.53 -5.10 37.93
C GLU A 282 13.31 -3.61 37.63
N GLU A 283 14.20 -2.98 36.85
CA GLU A 283 14.04 -1.59 36.40
C GLU A 283 12.86 -1.49 35.44
N TRP A 284 12.81 -2.39 34.45
CA TRP A 284 11.69 -2.51 33.52
C TRP A 284 10.35 -2.73 34.25
N ILE A 285 10.33 -3.63 35.24
CA ILE A 285 9.11 -3.90 36.03
C ILE A 285 8.63 -2.65 36.79
N THR A 286 9.58 -1.87 37.31
CA THR A 286 9.28 -0.63 38.04
C THR A 286 8.71 0.43 37.11
N GLU A 287 9.31 0.62 35.93
CA GLU A 287 8.79 1.50 34.89
C GLU A 287 7.41 1.07 34.41
N PHE A 288 7.21 -0.23 34.14
CA PHE A 288 5.91 -0.76 33.71
C PHE A 288 4.81 -0.52 34.74
N ILE A 289 5.07 -0.77 36.02
CA ILE A 289 4.07 -0.52 37.08
C ILE A 289 3.73 0.97 37.16
N LYS A 290 4.71 1.86 36.97
CA LYS A 290 4.49 3.32 36.95
C LYS A 290 3.60 3.71 35.77
N SER A 291 3.94 3.28 34.56
CA SER A 291 3.13 3.55 33.35
C SER A 291 1.73 2.95 33.46
N TRP A 292 1.59 1.74 34.02
CA TRP A 292 0.29 1.12 34.24
C TRP A 292 -0.61 1.94 35.17
N LYS A 293 -0.06 2.46 36.29
CA LYS A 293 -0.82 3.30 37.22
C LYS A 293 -1.21 4.65 36.61
N GLU A 294 -0.38 5.20 35.73
CA GLU A 294 -0.72 6.43 35.01
C GLU A 294 -1.90 6.22 34.06
N VAL A 295 -1.88 5.10 33.32
CA VAL A 295 -2.90 4.80 32.31
C VAL A 295 -4.20 4.26 32.93
N PHE A 296 -4.09 3.39 33.94
CA PHE A 296 -5.20 2.70 34.59
C PHE A 296 -5.14 2.85 36.13
N PRO A 297 -5.37 4.07 36.67
CA PRO A 297 -5.11 4.40 38.07
C PRO A 297 -5.95 3.61 39.08
N ASP A 298 -7.14 3.14 38.68
CA ASP A 298 -8.07 2.37 39.51
C ASP A 298 -8.08 0.87 39.19
N THR A 299 -7.12 0.39 38.39
CA THR A 299 -6.99 -1.01 38.00
C THR A 299 -5.77 -1.66 38.65
N THR A 300 -6.03 -2.67 39.48
CA THR A 300 -4.99 -3.45 40.15
C THR A 300 -4.17 -4.25 39.14
N LEU A 301 -2.84 -4.09 39.24
CA LEU A 301 -1.85 -4.94 38.57
C LEU A 301 -1.16 -5.80 39.63
N HIS A 302 -1.32 -7.11 39.55
CA HIS A 302 -0.75 -8.05 40.51
C HIS A 302 0.69 -8.40 40.13
N LYS A 303 1.65 -8.18 41.05
CA LYS A 303 3.06 -8.55 40.88
C LYS A 303 3.36 -9.87 41.61
N PHE A 304 3.86 -10.86 40.88
CA PHE A 304 4.30 -12.14 41.43
C PHE A 304 5.77 -12.38 41.11
N LYS A 305 6.57 -12.75 42.11
CA LYS A 305 7.93 -13.24 41.89
C LYS A 305 7.88 -14.74 41.61
N ARG A 306 8.50 -15.20 40.52
CA ARG A 306 8.49 -16.60 40.08
C ARG A 306 9.91 -17.15 39.95
N LYS A 307 10.09 -18.38 40.40
CA LYS A 307 11.30 -19.16 40.15
C LYS A 307 11.16 -19.87 38.80
N PRO A 308 12.22 -19.94 37.99
CA PRO A 308 12.16 -20.65 36.71
C PRO A 308 12.05 -22.16 36.92
N SER A 309 11.46 -22.84 35.95
CA SER A 309 11.32 -24.30 35.96
C SER A 309 12.63 -25.04 35.64
N SER A 310 13.60 -24.36 35.03
CA SER A 310 14.89 -24.92 34.62
C SER A 310 16.04 -24.41 35.48
N TYR A 311 16.97 -25.31 35.81
CA TYR A 311 18.20 -24.98 36.53
C TYR A 311 19.05 -23.97 35.74
N GLY A 312 19.57 -22.93 36.41
CA GLY A 312 20.43 -21.90 35.83
C GLY A 312 19.72 -20.69 35.19
N LYS A 313 18.38 -20.67 35.13
CA LYS A 313 17.64 -19.46 34.69
C LYS A 313 17.48 -18.47 35.85
N LYS A 314 17.36 -17.18 35.53
CA LYS A 314 17.11 -16.12 36.52
C LYS A 314 15.67 -16.18 37.04
N GLU A 315 15.46 -15.71 38.27
CA GLU A 315 14.12 -15.40 38.75
C GLU A 315 13.49 -14.31 37.87
N TYR A 316 12.17 -14.37 37.70
CA TYR A 316 11.45 -13.40 36.89
C TYR A 316 10.20 -12.92 37.61
N PHE A 317 9.74 -11.73 37.23
CA PHE A 317 8.50 -11.16 37.72
C PHE A 317 7.40 -11.40 36.70
N ARG A 318 6.21 -11.72 37.20
CA ARG A 318 4.98 -11.80 36.42
C ARG A 318 4.03 -10.72 36.88
N LEU A 319 3.57 -9.87 35.96
CA LEU A 319 2.56 -8.86 36.18
C LEU A 319 1.24 -9.35 35.55
N GLU A 320 0.15 -9.35 36.32
CA GLU A 320 -1.17 -9.81 35.82
C GLU A 320 -2.28 -8.79 36.08
N CYS A 321 -3.13 -8.57 35.08
CA CYS A 321 -4.38 -7.83 35.21
C CYS A 321 -5.56 -8.73 34.83
N HIS A 322 -6.60 -8.72 35.67
CA HIS A 322 -7.82 -9.55 35.54
C HIS A 322 -9.09 -8.70 35.31
N SER A 323 -8.94 -7.38 35.15
CA SER A 323 -10.08 -6.47 34.96
C SER A 323 -10.70 -6.67 33.59
N ARG A 324 -11.89 -7.30 33.53
CA ARG A 324 -12.61 -7.53 32.27
C ARG A 324 -12.82 -6.26 31.45
N TYR A 325 -13.06 -5.12 32.11
CA TYR A 325 -13.27 -3.84 31.44
C TYR A 325 -11.98 -3.34 30.75
N VAL A 326 -10.83 -3.42 31.43
CA VAL A 326 -9.54 -3.03 30.83
C VAL A 326 -9.10 -4.02 29.77
N LEU A 327 -9.31 -5.33 29.98
CA LEU A 327 -8.99 -6.35 28.97
C LEU A 327 -9.77 -6.13 27.68
N GLU A 328 -11.07 -5.83 27.77
CA GLU A 328 -11.88 -5.56 26.59
C GLU A 328 -11.45 -4.26 25.88
N PHE A 329 -11.06 -3.23 26.65
CA PHE A 329 -10.51 -2.01 26.07
C PHE A 329 -9.20 -2.29 25.32
N LEU A 330 -8.26 -3.03 25.92
CA LEU A 330 -7.00 -3.41 25.30
C LEU A 330 -7.23 -4.22 24.01
N ARG A 331 -8.22 -5.11 23.98
CA ARG A 331 -8.64 -5.82 22.76
C ARG A 331 -9.12 -4.86 21.68
N ASN A 332 -9.99 -3.93 22.03
CA ASN A 332 -10.53 -2.97 21.07
C ASN A 332 -9.45 -2.11 20.42
N ILE A 333 -8.42 -1.69 21.18
CA ILE A 333 -7.32 -0.88 20.63
C ILE A 333 -6.25 -1.72 19.89
N GLY A 334 -6.43 -3.04 19.78
CA GLY A 334 -5.63 -3.91 18.91
C GLY A 334 -4.82 -5.02 19.61
N LEU A 335 -4.95 -5.18 20.94
CA LEU A 335 -4.33 -6.31 21.66
C LEU A 335 -5.29 -7.50 21.74
N ASP A 336 -5.35 -8.30 20.68
CA ASP A 336 -6.20 -9.48 20.66
C ASP A 336 -5.51 -10.71 21.28
N ASN A 337 -6.30 -11.72 21.65
CA ASN A 337 -5.82 -13.04 22.06
C ASN A 337 -5.39 -13.85 20.83
N VAL A 338 -4.35 -13.38 20.16
CA VAL A 338 -3.74 -14.01 19.01
C VAL A 338 -2.49 -14.77 19.40
N LYS A 339 -2.33 -15.97 18.83
CA LYS A 339 -1.09 -16.74 18.93
C LYS A 339 0.06 -15.96 18.29
N SER A 340 1.30 -16.22 18.72
CA SER A 340 2.51 -15.53 18.25
C SER A 340 2.62 -15.36 16.73
N PRO A 341 2.27 -16.34 15.87
CA PRO A 341 2.36 -16.18 14.41
C PRO A 341 1.37 -15.18 13.78
N LYS A 342 0.38 -14.71 14.55
CA LYS A 342 -0.63 -13.74 14.09
C LYS A 342 -0.52 -12.39 14.79
N ARG A 343 0.54 -12.17 15.57
CA ARG A 343 0.81 -10.85 16.18
C ARG A 343 1.04 -9.81 15.09
N LYS A 344 0.65 -8.57 15.34
CA LYS A 344 0.81 -7.44 14.44
C LYS A 344 0.92 -6.16 15.27
N ILE A 345 1.45 -5.10 14.69
CA ILE A 345 1.43 -3.78 15.29
C ILE A 345 -0.03 -3.30 15.33
N PRO A 346 -0.54 -2.83 16.49
CA PRO A 346 -1.88 -2.28 16.56
C PRO A 346 -2.05 -1.11 15.58
N ALA A 347 -3.17 -1.07 14.85
CA ALA A 347 -3.46 0.02 13.92
C ALA A 347 -3.45 1.39 14.61
N THR A 348 -3.83 1.42 15.89
CA THR A 348 -3.77 2.61 16.75
C THR A 348 -2.34 3.17 16.88
N ILE A 349 -1.32 2.31 16.93
CA ILE A 349 0.10 2.70 16.90
C ILE A 349 0.51 3.20 15.51
N LEU A 350 0.14 2.49 14.44
CA LEU A 350 0.49 2.88 13.07
C LEU A 350 -0.06 4.27 12.70
N GLN A 351 -1.20 4.65 13.30
CA GLN A 351 -1.89 5.93 13.12
C GLN A 351 -1.47 7.00 14.14
N SER A 352 -0.48 6.72 15.00
CA SER A 352 -0.09 7.64 16.06
C SER A 352 0.98 8.65 15.65
N PRO A 353 1.13 9.75 16.42
CA PRO A 353 2.25 10.67 16.27
C PRO A 353 3.61 9.99 16.45
N LYS A 354 4.65 10.60 15.88
CA LYS A 354 6.04 10.07 15.89
C LYS A 354 6.52 9.67 17.28
N GLU A 355 6.29 10.50 18.30
CA GLU A 355 6.75 10.26 19.67
C GLU A 355 6.15 8.99 20.31
N VAL A 356 4.86 8.74 20.04
CA VAL A 356 4.13 7.57 20.52
C VAL A 356 4.66 6.30 19.85
N VAL A 357 4.90 6.37 18.54
CA VAL A 357 5.50 5.29 17.75
C VAL A 357 6.92 4.96 18.23
N VAL A 358 7.75 5.98 18.48
CA VAL A 358 9.10 5.80 19.05
C VAL A 358 9.03 5.08 20.39
N THR A 359 8.11 5.50 21.27
CA THR A 359 7.95 4.87 22.59
C THR A 359 7.53 3.41 22.49
N PHE A 360 6.60 3.11 21.57
CA PHE A 360 6.21 1.73 21.27
C PHE A 360 7.39 0.88 20.78
N LEU A 361 8.14 1.38 19.78
CA LEU A 361 9.29 0.68 19.21
C LEU A 361 10.37 0.44 20.28
N ARG A 362 10.70 1.46 21.08
CA ARG A 362 11.64 1.35 22.18
C ARG A 362 11.24 0.21 23.13
N SER A 363 9.99 0.21 23.57
CA SER A 363 9.49 -0.81 24.50
C SER A 363 9.47 -2.22 23.89
N TYR A 364 9.16 -2.35 22.61
CA TYR A 364 9.21 -3.63 21.90
C TYR A 364 10.64 -4.18 21.85
N PHE A 365 11.61 -3.35 21.44
CA PHE A 365 13.02 -3.75 21.33
C PHE A 365 13.71 -3.92 22.69
N GLU A 366 13.29 -3.22 23.73
CA GLU A 366 13.76 -3.48 25.10
C GLU A 366 13.33 -4.87 25.61
N GLY A 367 12.20 -5.39 25.14
CA GLY A 367 11.74 -6.74 25.48
C GLY A 367 12.37 -7.83 24.61
N ASP A 368 12.14 -7.77 23.29
CA ASP A 368 12.46 -8.87 22.36
C ASP A 368 13.58 -8.52 21.37
N GLY A 369 14.25 -7.38 21.59
CA GLY A 369 15.34 -6.90 20.75
C GLY A 369 16.70 -7.43 21.17
N THR A 370 17.59 -7.55 20.19
CA THR A 370 19.00 -7.87 20.38
C THR A 370 19.86 -6.78 19.77
N ILE A 371 20.90 -6.36 20.47
CA ILE A 371 21.88 -5.41 19.95
C ILE A 371 23.19 -6.16 19.71
N THR A 372 23.65 -6.17 18.46
CA THR A 372 24.94 -6.73 18.08
C THR A 372 25.89 -5.59 17.72
N TYR A 373 27.03 -5.53 18.40
CA TYR A 373 28.08 -4.56 18.11
C TYR A 373 29.09 -5.19 17.16
N SER A 374 29.22 -4.62 15.97
CA SER A 374 30.33 -4.93 15.06
C SER A 374 31.30 -3.74 15.01
N THR A 375 32.51 -3.97 14.51
CA THR A 375 33.52 -2.90 14.35
C THR A 375 33.10 -1.78 13.39
N LYS A 376 32.07 -2.00 12.55
CA LYS A 376 31.63 -1.04 11.53
C LYS A 376 30.21 -0.50 11.75
N MET A 377 29.37 -1.20 12.50
CA MET A 377 27.96 -0.84 12.70
C MET A 377 27.36 -1.49 13.95
N ILE A 378 26.33 -0.82 14.49
CA ILE A 378 25.44 -1.37 15.51
C ILE A 378 24.25 -1.97 14.77
N GLU A 379 23.97 -3.25 15.04
CA GLU A 379 22.84 -3.97 14.47
C GLU A 379 21.76 -4.15 15.54
N LEU A 380 20.55 -3.70 15.22
CA LEU A 380 19.36 -3.97 16.01
C LEU A 380 18.61 -5.13 15.35
N GLY A 381 18.47 -6.24 16.06
CA GLY A 381 17.73 -7.43 15.64
C GLY A 381 16.51 -7.67 16.50
N CYS A 382 15.52 -8.37 15.96
CA CYS A 382 14.43 -9.00 16.71
C CYS A 382 14.01 -10.27 15.97
N CYS A 383 13.37 -11.20 16.65
CA CYS A 383 12.91 -12.46 16.06
C CYS A 383 11.42 -12.64 16.34
N SER A 384 10.61 -12.88 15.32
CA SER A 384 9.19 -13.16 15.50
C SER A 384 8.73 -14.28 14.58
N MET A 385 7.75 -15.06 15.06
CA MET A 385 7.04 -16.05 14.24
C MET A 385 5.98 -15.42 13.33
N SER A 386 5.66 -14.13 13.52
CA SER A 386 4.71 -13.41 12.68
C SER A 386 5.43 -12.62 11.59
N GLU A 387 5.25 -13.06 10.34
CA GLU A 387 5.75 -12.36 9.15
C GLU A 387 5.15 -10.94 9.05
N GLN A 388 3.85 -10.80 9.32
CA GLN A 388 3.18 -9.49 9.32
C GLN A 388 3.80 -8.52 10.33
N LEU A 389 4.14 -8.97 11.53
CA LEU A 389 4.78 -8.11 12.52
C LEU A 389 6.16 -7.64 12.04
N ILE A 390 6.95 -8.53 11.43
CA ILE A 390 8.26 -8.19 10.89
C ILE A 390 8.15 -7.19 9.75
N ASP A 391 7.21 -7.41 8.81
CA ASP A 391 6.97 -6.49 7.69
C ASP A 391 6.54 -5.10 8.18
N GLU A 392 5.60 -5.05 9.13
CA GLU A 392 5.14 -3.79 9.73
C GLU A 392 6.25 -3.07 10.50
N LEU A 393 7.11 -3.81 11.24
CA LEU A 393 8.27 -3.23 11.93
C LEU A 393 9.29 -2.66 10.93
N GLN A 394 9.58 -3.39 9.84
CA GLN A 394 10.49 -2.92 8.80
C GLN A 394 9.97 -1.62 8.15
N ILE A 395 8.69 -1.58 7.79
CA ILE A 395 8.05 -0.39 7.22
C ILE A 395 8.05 0.76 8.22
N LEU A 396 7.77 0.51 9.49
CA LEU A 396 7.71 1.52 10.54
C LEU A 396 9.10 2.12 10.82
N LEU A 397 10.15 1.29 10.81
CA LEU A 397 11.54 1.73 10.99
C LEU A 397 12.06 2.55 9.81
N LEU A 398 11.61 2.27 8.57
CA LEU A 398 11.97 3.06 7.39
C LEU A 398 11.55 4.53 7.46
N ARG A 399 10.63 4.88 8.36
CA ARG A 399 10.12 6.25 8.53
C ARG A 399 11.04 7.15 9.36
N PHE A 400 12.07 6.58 9.99
CA PHE A 400 13.05 7.27 10.82
C PHE A 400 14.38 7.40 10.09
#